data_AF-A0A7W8UDJ2-F1
#
_entry.id   AF-A0A7W8UDJ2-F1
#
_cell.length_a   1.000
_cell.length_b   1.000
_cell.length_c   1.000
_cell.angle_alpha   90.00
_cell.angle_beta   90.00
_cell.angle_gamma   90.00
#
_symmetry.space_group_name_H-M   'P 1'
#
loop_
_entity.id
_entity.type
_entity.pdbx_description
1 polymer ?
#
loop_
_entity_poly.entity_id
_entity_poly.type
_entity_poly.pdbx_seq_one_letter_code
_entity_poly.pdbx_strand_id
1 'polypeptide(L)'
;MTLRQVAEDLGVRYVLEGSVRRQGDQVRINAQLIDARGDHHLWAERYDGTMGDIFALQDKVIGEIVSALTVELTSAEMAATVQVETRSPEAYDLVLKALDHLHRGNEADTLMATPLLERAIALDPDYSRAYAALAMADWRIASSNWESANLGFEKAMERMKTNLGLAMRKPNALAYAISAEVMAKQGHYDEAFAEINRAMQLAPNDPENHVSKARILNATGRAPEAEEEARLAMRLDPQYPPSYLRILALALFHQQKYEEALKSLQVVVSRQSDIAEDYATIVACLGHLGRADGVKANIDKFDALNVSAGYFPLTVQEMGWWWYGDVFDYDRTYRDRLQEGLRKAGVQPGAGIDIPYDAYAGFISKTNGEYNVRGTTKIDAPTAKRLLDRGVKLIDVRSALSFARSHAAGAINIPVVTVLSREALAKVARKDEEIIFSCHGKYCGDSAYSSAKALGWGYTNVYHFAGGFPAWEDAHYPVASGQATN
;
A
#
# COMPACT_ATOMS: atom_id res chain seq x y z
N MET A 1 -21.51 -13.55 26.99
CA MET A 1 -20.62 -14.62 26.50
C MET A 1 -19.90 -15.19 27.71
N THR A 2 -19.82 -16.50 27.90
CA THR A 2 -19.11 -17.10 29.04
C THR A 2 -17.62 -17.19 28.74
N LEU A 3 -16.77 -17.20 29.77
CA LEU A 3 -15.30 -17.28 29.64
C LEU A 3 -14.85 -18.52 28.85
N ARG A 4 -15.54 -19.64 29.09
CA ARG A 4 -15.35 -20.89 28.35
C ARG A 4 -15.65 -20.74 26.86
N GLN A 5 -16.72 -20.01 26.51
CA GLN A 5 -17.09 -19.79 25.12
C GLN A 5 -16.07 -18.88 24.41
N VAL A 6 -15.54 -17.86 25.09
CA VAL A 6 -14.43 -17.05 24.55
C VAL A 6 -13.18 -17.91 24.29
N ALA A 7 -12.84 -18.82 25.20
CA ALA A 7 -11.70 -19.70 25.03
C ALA A 7 -11.88 -20.73 23.91
N GLU A 8 -13.08 -21.29 23.76
CA GLU A 8 -13.44 -22.18 22.66
C GLU A 8 -13.42 -21.46 21.31
N ASP A 9 -14.02 -20.27 21.22
CA ASP A 9 -14.12 -19.49 19.99
C ASP A 9 -12.75 -18.96 19.52
N LEU A 10 -11.87 -18.57 20.46
CA LEU A 10 -10.52 -18.09 20.16
C LEU A 10 -9.46 -19.19 20.14
N GLY A 11 -9.80 -20.42 20.54
CA GLY A 11 -8.87 -21.55 20.61
C GLY A 11 -7.73 -21.35 21.61
N VAL A 12 -7.96 -20.58 22.69
CA VAL A 12 -6.95 -20.25 23.71
C VAL A 12 -7.17 -21.09 24.97
N ARG A 13 -6.07 -21.41 25.66
CA ARG A 13 -6.12 -22.11 26.96
C ARG A 13 -6.29 -21.13 28.13
N TYR A 14 -5.56 -20.03 28.07
CA TYR A 14 -5.48 -19.05 29.13
C TYR A 14 -6.15 -17.75 28.67
N VAL A 15 -6.89 -17.13 29.58
CA VAL A 15 -7.51 -15.82 29.36
C VAL A 15 -6.97 -14.86 30.40
N LEU A 16 -6.38 -13.76 29.93
CA LEU A 16 -6.02 -12.61 30.77
C LEU A 16 -7.15 -11.60 30.66
N GLU A 17 -7.77 -11.24 31.78
CA GLU A 17 -8.76 -10.18 31.85
C GLU A 17 -8.40 -9.16 32.92
N GLY A 18 -8.88 -7.93 32.76
CA GLY A 18 -8.54 -6.86 33.68
C GLY A 18 -9.37 -5.62 33.50
N SER A 19 -9.14 -4.64 34.37
CA SER A 19 -9.80 -3.35 34.33
C SER A 19 -8.83 -2.25 34.73
N VAL A 20 -8.80 -1.15 33.99
CA VAL A 20 -8.07 0.06 34.37
C VAL A 20 -9.07 1.13 34.78
N ARG A 21 -8.85 1.76 35.93
CA ARG A 21 -9.63 2.91 36.40
C ARG A 21 -8.68 4.08 36.67
N ARG A 22 -9.06 5.26 36.20
CA ARG A 22 -8.31 6.50 36.44
C ARG A 22 -9.19 7.52 37.14
N GLN A 23 -8.65 8.16 38.18
CA GLN A 23 -9.27 9.30 38.86
C GLN A 23 -8.23 10.40 39.09
N GLY A 24 -8.30 11.46 38.29
CA GLY A 24 -7.25 12.48 38.28
C GLY A 24 -5.91 11.88 37.86
N ASP A 25 -4.93 11.94 38.77
CA ASP A 25 -3.61 11.35 38.59
C ASP A 25 -3.50 9.89 39.09
N GLN A 26 -4.47 9.41 39.87
CA GLN A 26 -4.44 8.04 40.41
C GLN A 26 -4.92 7.03 39.36
N VAL A 27 -4.19 5.92 39.23
CA VAL A 27 -4.51 4.80 38.34
C VAL A 27 -4.59 3.51 39.15
N ARG A 28 -5.65 2.73 38.90
CA ARG A 28 -5.82 1.38 39.45
C ARG A 28 -5.97 0.37 38.31
N ILE A 29 -5.15 -0.67 38.34
CA ILE A 29 -5.20 -1.79 37.41
C ILE A 29 -5.57 -3.04 38.21
N ASN A 30 -6.61 -3.75 37.77
CA ASN A 30 -6.87 -5.13 38.19
C ASN A 30 -6.56 -6.03 37.00
N ALA A 31 -5.87 -7.14 37.22
CA ALA A 31 -5.59 -8.12 36.19
C ALA A 31 -5.70 -9.53 36.79
N GLN A 32 -6.23 -10.47 36.01
CA GLN A 32 -6.33 -11.87 36.40
C GLN A 32 -6.16 -12.80 35.21
N LEU A 33 -5.52 -13.93 35.48
CA LEU A 33 -5.19 -14.97 34.53
C LEU A 33 -5.98 -16.24 34.88
N ILE A 34 -6.72 -16.76 33.91
CA ILE A 34 -7.68 -17.84 34.10
C ILE A 34 -7.33 -18.99 33.14
N ASP A 35 -7.28 -20.23 33.64
CA ASP A 35 -7.27 -21.42 32.76
C ASP A 35 -8.72 -21.77 32.42
N ALA A 36 -9.11 -21.49 31.18
CA ALA A 36 -10.48 -21.64 30.73
C ALA A 36 -10.93 -23.10 30.59
N ARG A 37 -10.01 -24.09 30.65
CA ARG A 37 -10.35 -25.52 30.65
C ARG A 37 -10.72 -26.03 32.05
N GLY A 38 -10.09 -25.46 33.08
CA GLY A 38 -10.25 -25.87 34.48
C GLY A 38 -11.18 -24.97 35.31
N ASP A 39 -11.63 -23.84 34.76
CA ASP A 39 -12.44 -22.81 35.43
C ASP A 39 -11.82 -22.32 36.76
N HIS A 40 -10.49 -22.25 36.81
CA HIS A 40 -9.74 -21.76 37.97
C HIS A 40 -8.86 -20.55 37.62
N HIS A 41 -8.80 -19.59 38.56
CA HIS A 41 -7.91 -18.43 38.49
C HIS A 41 -6.49 -18.88 38.87
N LEU A 42 -5.54 -18.70 37.94
CA LEU A 42 -4.12 -18.95 38.19
C LEU A 42 -3.48 -17.81 38.98
N TRP A 43 -3.94 -16.59 38.73
CA TRP A 43 -3.40 -15.37 39.31
C TRP A 43 -4.43 -14.25 39.22
N ALA A 44 -4.48 -13.39 40.22
CA ALA A 44 -5.32 -12.20 40.24
C ALA A 44 -4.66 -11.17 41.17
N GLU A 45 -4.36 -10.00 40.63
CA GLU A 45 -3.65 -8.94 41.36
C GLU A 45 -4.23 -7.56 41.11
N ARG A 46 -3.95 -6.66 42.06
CA ARG A 46 -4.34 -5.26 41.99
C ARG A 46 -3.13 -4.36 42.16
N TYR A 47 -3.04 -3.37 41.28
CA TYR A 47 -1.97 -2.39 41.25
C TYR A 47 -2.56 -0.99 41.36
N ASP A 48 -2.02 -0.20 42.27
CA ASP A 48 -2.33 1.22 42.43
C ASP A 48 -1.07 2.04 42.13
N GLY A 49 -1.22 3.14 41.39
CA GLY A 49 -0.11 4.02 41.00
C GLY A 49 -0.58 5.39 40.53
N THR A 50 0.33 6.17 39.95
CA THR A 50 0.05 7.49 39.39
C THR A 50 0.25 7.49 37.87
N MET A 51 -0.27 8.51 37.17
CA MET A 51 -0.06 8.64 35.72
C MET A 51 1.40 9.00 35.40
N GLY A 52 2.10 9.70 36.30
CA GLY A 52 3.53 10.01 36.18
C GLY A 52 4.42 8.76 36.17
N ASP A 53 4.02 7.72 36.91
CA ASP A 53 4.77 6.46 37.04
C ASP A 53 4.17 5.31 36.20
N ILE A 54 3.36 5.63 35.17
CA ILE A 54 2.58 4.64 34.42
C ILE A 54 3.45 3.54 33.78
N PHE A 55 4.66 3.87 33.32
CA PHE A 55 5.56 2.90 32.72
C PHE A 55 6.11 1.91 33.75
N ALA A 56 6.49 2.38 34.94
CA ALA A 56 6.92 1.51 36.03
C ALA A 56 5.77 0.61 36.50
N LEU A 57 4.53 1.12 36.49
CA LEU A 57 3.34 0.34 36.79
C LEU A 57 3.11 -0.75 35.73
N GLN A 58 3.28 -0.43 34.45
CA GLN A 58 3.19 -1.38 33.35
C GLN A 58 4.24 -2.48 33.46
N ASP A 59 5.51 -2.13 33.69
CA ASP A 59 6.61 -3.09 33.85
C ASP A 59 6.34 -4.07 35.00
N LYS A 60 5.83 -3.55 36.12
CA LYS A 60 5.44 -4.39 37.27
C LYS A 60 4.33 -5.37 36.91
N VAL A 61 3.26 -4.91 36.24
CA VAL A 61 2.14 -5.77 35.83
C VAL A 61 2.62 -6.85 34.84
N ILE A 62 3.44 -6.49 33.86
CA ILE A 62 4.00 -7.43 32.87
C ILE A 62 4.85 -8.50 33.57
N GLY A 63 5.75 -8.10 34.47
CA GLY A 63 6.61 -9.04 35.20
C GLY A 63 5.82 -10.07 36.02
N GLU A 64 4.73 -9.63 36.66
CA GLU A 64 3.86 -10.52 37.45
C GLU A 64 3.05 -11.48 36.56
N ILE A 65 2.55 -11.02 35.41
CA ILE A 65 1.86 -11.88 34.43
C ILE A 65 2.80 -12.98 33.92
N VAL A 66 4.03 -12.62 33.57
CA VAL A 66 5.06 -13.56 33.10
C VAL A 66 5.37 -14.60 34.16
N SER A 67 5.58 -14.15 35.41
CA SER A 67 5.83 -15.03 36.56
C SER A 67 4.66 -16.01 36.78
N ALA A 68 3.43 -15.52 36.71
CA ALA A 68 2.21 -16.33 36.88
C ALA A 68 2.01 -17.38 35.79
N LEU A 69 2.43 -17.09 34.55
CA LEU A 69 2.37 -18.03 33.43
C LEU A 69 3.43 -19.14 33.53
N THR A 70 4.37 -19.08 34.47
CA THR A 70 5.55 -19.97 34.57
C THR A 70 6.31 -20.08 33.23
N VAL A 71 6.24 -19.02 32.41
CA VAL A 71 6.96 -18.95 31.15
C VAL A 71 8.37 -18.47 31.47
N GLU A 72 9.36 -19.33 31.24
CA GLU A 72 10.76 -18.87 31.19
C GLU A 72 10.91 -17.95 29.98
N LEU A 73 10.89 -16.63 30.21
CA LEU A 73 11.33 -15.69 29.19
C LEU A 73 12.83 -15.91 28.97
N THR A 74 13.21 -16.00 27.70
CA THR A 74 14.61 -15.95 27.33
C THR A 74 15.21 -14.60 27.74
N SER A 75 16.51 -14.57 28.00
CA SER A 75 17.23 -13.33 28.32
C SER A 75 17.09 -12.27 27.21
N ALA A 76 16.82 -12.70 25.97
CA ALA A 76 16.54 -11.82 24.83
C ALA A 76 15.16 -11.15 24.91
N GLU A 77 14.12 -11.89 25.31
CA GLU A 77 12.76 -11.34 25.49
C GLU A 77 12.70 -10.34 26.65
N MET A 78 13.47 -10.59 27.72
CA MET A 78 13.61 -9.67 28.85
C MET A 78 14.43 -8.41 28.49
N ALA A 79 15.37 -8.49 27.55
CA ALA A 79 16.18 -7.34 27.12
C ALA A 79 15.42 -6.45 26.12
N ALA A 80 14.56 -7.04 25.29
CA ALA A 80 13.69 -6.31 24.35
C ALA A 80 12.65 -5.42 25.05
N THR A 81 12.28 -5.76 26.29
CA THR A 81 11.30 -5.02 27.11
C THR A 81 11.86 -3.72 27.71
N VAL A 82 13.17 -3.44 27.62
CA VAL A 82 13.85 -2.38 28.41
C VAL A 82 14.05 -1.06 27.66
N GLN A 83 13.69 -0.98 26.36
CA GLN A 83 13.90 0.26 25.63
C GLN A 83 12.79 1.28 25.93
N VAL A 84 13.07 2.23 26.82
CA VAL A 84 12.17 3.36 27.11
C VAL A 84 11.99 4.20 25.84
N GLU A 85 10.86 4.03 25.16
CA GLU A 85 10.57 4.73 23.90
C GLU A 85 10.31 6.23 24.10
N THR A 86 9.70 6.59 25.24
CA THR A 86 9.41 7.97 25.65
C THR A 86 9.34 8.08 27.17
N ARG A 87 9.62 9.28 27.70
CA ARG A 87 9.42 9.62 29.12
C ARG A 87 8.18 10.48 29.36
N SER A 88 7.40 10.76 28.30
CA SER A 88 6.19 11.58 28.37
C SER A 88 4.94 10.69 28.31
N PRO A 89 4.23 10.50 29.43
CA PRO A 89 2.97 9.75 29.44
C PRO A 89 1.91 10.35 28.50
N GLU A 90 1.91 11.68 28.32
CA GLU A 90 0.99 12.36 27.39
C GLU A 90 1.34 12.04 25.93
N ALA A 91 2.63 12.07 25.55
CA ALA A 91 3.04 11.71 24.20
C ALA A 91 2.72 10.23 23.89
N TYR A 92 2.93 9.35 24.88
CA TYR A 92 2.58 7.93 24.78
C TYR A 92 1.08 7.70 24.56
N ASP A 93 0.22 8.33 25.37
CA ASP A 93 -1.24 8.25 25.22
C ASP A 93 -1.72 8.75 23.86
N LEU A 94 -1.13 9.85 23.35
CA LEU A 94 -1.43 10.36 22.01
C LEU A 94 -1.05 9.37 20.91
N VAL A 95 0.11 8.71 20.99
CA VAL A 95 0.52 7.69 20.01
C VAL A 95 -0.39 6.47 20.07
N LEU A 96 -0.79 5.99 21.26
CA LEU A 96 -1.73 4.87 21.36
C LEU A 96 -3.09 5.19 20.73
N LYS A 97 -3.63 6.39 20.98
CA LYS A 97 -4.88 6.85 20.34
C LYS A 97 -4.73 6.95 18.83
N ALA A 98 -3.61 7.48 18.36
CA ALA A 98 -3.33 7.58 16.93
C ALA A 98 -3.23 6.19 16.27
N LEU A 99 -2.56 5.23 16.92
CA LEU A 99 -2.45 3.86 16.41
C LEU A 99 -3.82 3.17 16.36
N ASP A 100 -4.68 3.37 17.36
CA ASP A 100 -6.06 2.86 17.33
C ASP A 100 -6.85 3.40 16.12
N HIS A 101 -6.71 4.70 15.80
CA HIS A 101 -7.24 5.26 14.55
C HIS A 101 -6.59 4.61 13.31
N LEU A 102 -5.28 4.49 13.27
CA LEU A 102 -4.59 3.86 12.14
C LEU A 102 -4.97 2.38 11.96
N HIS A 103 -5.27 1.62 13.01
CA HIS A 103 -5.72 0.23 12.86
C HIS A 103 -7.06 0.11 12.10
N ARG A 104 -7.90 1.15 12.09
CA ARG A 104 -9.16 1.15 11.33
C ARG A 104 -8.96 1.25 9.82
N GLY A 105 -7.81 1.73 9.37
CA GLY A 105 -7.37 1.62 7.97
C GLY A 105 -8.15 2.43 6.93
N ASN A 106 -8.89 3.47 7.34
CA ASN A 106 -9.65 4.34 6.42
C ASN A 106 -9.14 5.80 6.45
N GLU A 107 -9.59 6.60 5.49
CA GLU A 107 -9.17 7.99 5.29
C GLU A 107 -9.48 8.87 6.52
N ALA A 108 -10.73 8.81 7.00
CA ALA A 108 -11.20 9.66 8.09
C ALA A 108 -10.39 9.43 9.38
N ASP A 109 -10.18 8.17 9.75
CA ASP A 109 -9.41 7.82 10.94
C ASP A 109 -7.91 8.16 10.78
N THR A 110 -7.33 7.94 9.61
CA THR A 110 -5.93 8.35 9.36
C THR A 110 -5.75 9.86 9.54
N LEU A 111 -6.69 10.67 9.06
CA LEU A 111 -6.67 12.12 9.23
C LEU A 111 -6.87 12.56 10.68
N MET A 112 -7.60 11.79 11.50
CA MET A 112 -7.69 12.03 12.95
C MET A 112 -6.39 11.69 13.69
N ALA A 113 -5.63 10.71 13.20
CA ALA A 113 -4.37 10.28 13.81
C ALA A 113 -3.25 11.33 13.64
N THR A 114 -3.15 11.98 12.47
CA THR A 114 -2.09 12.95 12.15
C THR A 114 -1.88 14.04 13.21
N PRO A 115 -2.88 14.83 13.63
CA PRO A 115 -2.67 15.89 14.63
C PRO A 115 -2.29 15.36 16.02
N LEU A 116 -2.70 14.14 16.38
CA LEU A 116 -2.30 13.49 17.63
C LEU A 116 -0.80 13.18 17.61
N LEU A 117 -0.31 12.65 16.48
CA LEU A 117 1.10 12.30 16.27
C LEU A 117 1.99 13.54 16.22
N GLU A 118 1.55 14.59 15.52
CA GLU A 118 2.28 15.87 15.48
C GLU A 118 2.40 16.49 16.90
N ARG A 119 1.35 16.40 17.72
CA ARG A 119 1.41 16.84 19.12
C ARG A 119 2.31 15.94 19.98
N ALA A 120 2.29 14.62 19.78
CA ALA A 120 3.18 13.71 20.47
C ALA A 120 4.66 14.03 20.19
N ILE A 121 5.01 14.32 18.93
CA ILE A 121 6.34 14.74 18.51
C ILE A 121 6.71 16.11 19.12
N ALA A 122 5.77 17.04 19.23
CA ALA A 122 6.03 18.34 19.87
C ALA A 122 6.32 18.20 21.38
N LEU A 123 5.71 17.22 22.05
CA LEU A 123 5.95 16.92 23.46
C LEU A 123 7.25 16.15 23.70
N ASP A 124 7.62 15.27 22.77
CA ASP A 124 8.85 14.48 22.81
C ASP A 124 9.47 14.36 21.40
N PRO A 125 10.36 15.29 21.01
CA PRO A 125 10.98 15.31 19.68
C PRO A 125 11.88 14.11 19.37
N ASP A 126 12.21 13.28 20.37
CA ASP A 126 13.02 12.06 20.22
C ASP A 126 12.15 10.79 20.16
N TYR A 127 10.82 10.91 20.21
CA TYR A 127 9.90 9.77 20.25
C TYR A 127 9.75 9.08 18.89
N SER A 128 10.66 8.15 18.61
CA SER A 128 10.76 7.43 17.34
C SER A 128 9.44 6.78 16.87
N ARG A 129 8.66 6.20 17.78
CA ARG A 129 7.39 5.54 17.44
C ARG A 129 6.34 6.52 16.92
N ALA A 130 6.33 7.77 17.42
CA ALA A 130 5.45 8.81 16.90
C ALA A 130 5.80 9.17 15.45
N TYR A 131 7.09 9.29 15.12
CA TYR A 131 7.53 9.50 13.75
C TYR A 131 7.21 8.30 12.84
N ALA A 132 7.39 7.06 13.31
CA ALA A 132 7.05 5.86 12.55
C ALA A 132 5.54 5.79 12.23
N ALA A 133 4.69 6.06 13.22
CA ALA A 133 3.24 6.11 13.03
C ALA A 133 2.81 7.28 12.11
N LEU A 134 3.51 8.42 12.16
CA LEU A 134 3.23 9.53 11.24
C LEU A 134 3.67 9.19 9.81
N ALA A 135 4.80 8.53 9.64
CA ALA A 135 5.24 8.01 8.34
C ALA A 135 4.24 7.00 7.76
N MET A 136 3.64 6.15 8.60
CA MET A 136 2.56 5.23 8.22
C MET A 136 1.32 5.99 7.72
N ALA A 137 0.91 7.06 8.43
CA ALA A 137 -0.21 7.90 8.01
C ALA A 137 0.08 8.59 6.65
N ASP A 138 1.26 9.21 6.52
CA ASP A 138 1.71 9.86 5.29
C ASP A 138 1.80 8.87 4.11
N TRP A 139 2.27 7.64 4.37
CA TRP A 139 2.33 6.55 3.39
C TRP A 139 0.95 6.14 2.88
N ARG A 140 -0.03 6.02 3.77
CA ARG A 140 -1.41 5.67 3.38
C ARG A 140 -2.09 6.76 2.57
N ILE A 141 -1.89 8.02 2.97
CA ILE A 141 -2.36 9.18 2.22
C ILE A 141 -1.78 9.17 0.80
N ALA A 142 -0.47 8.92 0.66
CA ALA A 142 0.17 8.80 -0.64
C ALA A 142 -0.38 7.61 -1.45
N SER A 143 -0.32 6.40 -0.89
CA SER A 143 -0.65 5.16 -1.61
C SER A 143 -2.12 5.03 -2.00
N SER A 144 -3.03 5.66 -1.25
CA SER A 144 -4.48 5.62 -1.51
C SER A 144 -4.99 6.87 -2.24
N ASN A 145 -4.11 7.86 -2.50
CA ASN A 145 -4.44 9.14 -3.13
C ASN A 145 -5.64 9.86 -2.50
N TRP A 146 -5.68 9.89 -1.17
CA TRP A 146 -6.77 10.49 -0.40
C TRP A 146 -6.81 12.01 -0.56
N GLU A 147 -7.77 12.51 -1.33
CA GLU A 147 -7.92 13.92 -1.68
C GLU A 147 -8.22 14.81 -0.45
N SER A 148 -8.92 14.29 0.56
CA SER A 148 -9.30 15.07 1.75
C SER A 148 -8.09 15.49 2.59
N ALA A 149 -6.96 14.80 2.41
CA ALA A 149 -5.69 15.17 3.03
C ALA A 149 -5.11 16.48 2.47
N ASN A 150 -5.56 16.91 1.28
CA ASN A 150 -5.11 18.12 0.57
C ASN A 150 -3.57 18.27 0.53
N LEU A 151 -2.87 17.14 0.44
CA LEU A 151 -1.42 17.04 0.43
C LEU A 151 -0.90 16.75 -0.98
N GLY A 152 -1.61 15.91 -1.74
CA GLY A 152 -1.14 15.33 -3.00
C GLY A 152 -0.08 14.24 -2.76
N PHE A 153 0.05 13.34 -3.75
CA PHE A 153 0.94 12.17 -3.67
C PHE A 153 2.40 12.54 -3.35
N GLU A 154 2.97 13.50 -4.08
CA GLU A 154 4.40 13.82 -3.97
C GLU A 154 4.77 14.38 -2.59
N LYS A 155 3.98 15.34 -2.08
CA LYS A 155 4.20 15.94 -0.77
C LYS A 155 3.96 14.94 0.37
N ALA A 156 2.96 14.06 0.24
CA ALA A 156 2.75 12.97 1.19
C ALA A 156 3.94 12.02 1.23
N MET A 157 4.51 11.67 0.07
CA MET A 157 5.73 10.86 -0.03
C MET A 157 6.96 11.55 0.58
N GLU A 158 7.10 12.87 0.43
CA GLU A 158 8.19 13.64 1.04
C GLU A 158 8.08 13.69 2.57
N ARG A 159 6.88 13.95 3.10
CA ARG A 159 6.60 13.86 4.54
C ARG A 159 6.91 12.47 5.09
N MET A 160 6.39 11.43 4.42
CA MET A 160 6.64 10.03 4.78
C MET A 160 8.15 9.75 4.88
N LYS A 161 8.93 10.12 3.85
CA LYS A 161 10.39 9.90 3.83
C LYS A 161 11.09 10.61 4.98
N THR A 162 10.68 11.85 5.26
CA THR A 162 11.24 12.65 6.36
C THR A 162 10.97 12.01 7.71
N ASN A 163 9.71 11.65 7.97
CA ASN A 163 9.29 11.04 9.24
C ASN A 163 9.89 9.65 9.42
N LEU A 164 9.93 8.82 8.38
CA LEU A 164 10.58 7.52 8.43
C LEU A 164 12.08 7.66 8.71
N GLY A 165 12.77 8.61 8.06
CA GLY A 165 14.18 8.88 8.32
C GLY A 165 14.48 9.29 9.76
N LEU A 166 13.56 10.03 10.41
CA LEU A 166 13.66 10.39 11.82
C LEU A 166 13.43 9.18 12.74
N ALA A 167 12.42 8.36 12.46
CA ALA A 167 12.15 7.13 13.20
C ALA A 167 13.34 6.14 13.13
N MET A 168 13.99 6.04 11.97
CA MET A 168 15.13 5.14 11.75
C MET A 168 16.41 5.55 12.50
N ARG A 169 16.46 6.72 13.17
CA ARG A 169 17.56 7.08 14.08
C ARG A 169 17.57 6.23 15.35
N LYS A 170 16.40 5.79 15.81
CA LYS A 170 16.19 4.88 16.95
C LYS A 170 15.07 3.89 16.55
N PRO A 171 15.35 2.95 15.64
CA PRO A 171 14.30 2.17 14.98
C PRO A 171 13.58 1.28 16.00
N ASN A 172 12.27 1.16 15.81
CA ASN A 172 11.39 0.23 16.51
C ASN A 172 10.71 -0.69 15.48
N ALA A 173 9.93 -1.67 15.94
CA ALA A 173 9.27 -2.63 15.05
C ALA A 173 8.43 -1.93 13.95
N LEU A 174 7.65 -0.91 14.31
CA LEU A 174 6.83 -0.17 13.36
C LEU A 174 7.67 0.59 12.33
N ALA A 175 8.77 1.21 12.72
CA ALA A 175 9.67 1.90 11.78
C ALA A 175 10.22 0.93 10.73
N TYR A 176 10.64 -0.27 11.15
CA TYR A 176 11.11 -1.31 10.24
C TYR A 176 9.98 -1.84 9.34
N ALA A 177 8.77 -2.03 9.88
CA ALA A 177 7.61 -2.48 9.09
C ALA A 177 7.25 -1.48 7.98
N ILE A 178 7.18 -0.18 8.30
CA ILE A 178 6.91 0.86 7.29
C ILE A 178 8.04 0.98 6.27
N SER A 179 9.31 0.86 6.70
CA SER A 179 10.45 0.78 5.78
C SER A 179 10.30 -0.38 4.80
N ALA A 180 9.90 -1.56 5.29
CA ALA A 180 9.66 -2.73 4.45
C ALA A 180 8.55 -2.49 3.41
N GLU A 181 7.43 -1.88 3.81
CA GLU A 181 6.34 -1.56 2.88
C GLU A 181 6.79 -0.60 1.76
N VAL A 182 7.54 0.44 2.12
CA VAL A 182 8.06 1.43 1.17
C VAL A 182 9.05 0.79 0.20
N MET A 183 9.97 -0.04 0.71
CA MET A 183 10.93 -0.77 -0.13
C MET A 183 10.21 -1.75 -1.07
N ALA A 184 9.21 -2.48 -0.57
CA ALA A 184 8.44 -3.41 -1.38
C ALA A 184 7.69 -2.71 -2.52
N LYS A 185 7.12 -1.52 -2.29
CA LYS A 185 6.44 -0.76 -3.35
C LYS A 185 7.41 -0.18 -4.39
N GLN A 186 8.68 -0.02 -4.03
CA GLN A 186 9.74 0.41 -4.95
C GLN A 186 10.39 -0.76 -5.70
N GLY A 187 9.97 -2.00 -5.43
CA GLY A 187 10.53 -3.21 -6.05
C GLY A 187 11.77 -3.75 -5.33
N HIS A 188 12.20 -3.12 -4.24
CA HIS A 188 13.38 -3.53 -3.48
C HIS A 188 13.02 -4.65 -2.48
N TYR A 189 12.58 -5.80 -2.99
CA TYR A 189 11.99 -6.86 -2.16
C TYR A 189 12.99 -7.53 -1.21
N ASP A 190 14.26 -7.68 -1.58
CA ASP A 190 15.29 -8.24 -0.69
C ASP A 190 15.50 -7.33 0.53
N GLU A 191 15.57 -6.02 0.31
CA GLU A 191 15.64 -5.02 1.38
C GLU A 191 14.34 -5.03 2.20
N ALA A 192 13.18 -5.11 1.55
CA ALA A 192 11.90 -5.22 2.24
C ALA A 192 11.82 -6.46 3.16
N PHE A 193 12.31 -7.62 2.69
CA PHE A 193 12.42 -8.82 3.52
C PHE A 193 13.37 -8.63 4.70
N ALA A 194 14.51 -7.98 4.48
CA ALA A 194 15.45 -7.69 5.57
C ALA A 194 14.81 -6.81 6.65
N GLU A 195 14.11 -5.73 6.24
CA GLU A 195 13.45 -4.82 7.19
C GLU A 195 12.26 -5.48 7.90
N ILE A 196 11.39 -6.22 7.21
CA ILE A 196 10.26 -6.88 7.87
C ILE A 196 10.74 -7.97 8.84
N ASN A 197 11.82 -8.67 8.54
CA ASN A 197 12.41 -9.64 9.46
C ASN A 197 12.97 -8.97 10.71
N ARG A 198 13.54 -7.76 10.62
CA ARG A 198 13.93 -6.96 11.80
C ARG A 198 12.73 -6.52 12.61
N ALA A 199 11.65 -6.10 11.96
CA ALA A 199 10.40 -5.77 12.64
C ALA A 199 9.88 -6.98 13.45
N MET A 200 9.86 -8.17 12.84
CA MET A 200 9.44 -9.42 13.49
C MET A 200 10.41 -9.90 14.58
N GLN A 201 11.70 -9.59 14.50
CA GLN A 201 12.62 -9.86 15.61
C GLN A 201 12.28 -9.04 16.86
N LEU A 202 11.80 -7.80 16.68
CA LEU A 202 11.39 -6.91 17.77
C LEU A 202 9.96 -7.18 18.25
N ALA A 203 9.05 -7.52 17.34
CA ALA A 203 7.65 -7.78 17.62
C ALA A 203 7.16 -9.03 16.85
N PRO A 204 7.53 -10.24 17.31
CA PRO A 204 7.29 -11.50 16.60
C PRO A 204 5.82 -11.93 16.56
N ASN A 205 4.98 -11.38 17.44
CA ASN A 205 3.55 -11.69 17.51
C ASN A 205 2.68 -10.51 17.04
N ASP A 206 3.27 -9.51 16.38
CA ASP A 206 2.51 -8.40 15.80
C ASP A 206 1.84 -8.87 14.49
N PRO A 207 0.49 -8.94 14.43
CA PRO A 207 -0.21 -9.43 13.25
C PRO A 207 0.04 -8.57 12.00
N GLU A 208 0.30 -7.27 12.14
CA GLU A 208 0.59 -6.39 11.00
C GLU A 208 1.94 -6.73 10.34
N ASN A 209 2.92 -7.18 11.12
CA ASN A 209 4.20 -7.63 10.58
C ASN A 209 4.04 -8.90 9.72
N HIS A 210 3.21 -9.84 10.18
CA HIS A 210 2.90 -11.06 9.43
C HIS A 210 2.17 -10.75 8.11
N VAL A 211 1.18 -9.85 8.12
CA VAL A 211 0.47 -9.43 6.89
C VAL A 211 1.37 -8.69 5.93
N SER A 212 2.24 -7.82 6.45
CA SER A 212 3.24 -7.11 5.64
C SER A 212 4.21 -8.08 4.98
N LYS A 213 4.70 -9.09 5.71
CA LYS A 213 5.53 -10.16 5.14
C LYS A 213 4.77 -10.98 4.10
N ALA A 214 3.52 -11.35 4.36
CA ALA A 214 2.66 -12.07 3.42
C ALA A 214 2.46 -11.27 2.11
N ARG A 215 2.35 -9.94 2.18
CA ARG A 215 2.27 -9.07 1.00
C ARG A 215 3.54 -9.14 0.15
N ILE A 216 4.71 -9.09 0.78
CA ILE A 216 6.01 -9.19 0.10
C ILE A 216 6.16 -10.60 -0.52
N LEU A 217 5.77 -11.65 0.20
CA LEU A 217 5.77 -13.03 -0.29
C LEU A 217 4.86 -13.22 -1.52
N ASN A 218 3.67 -12.62 -1.51
CA ASN A 218 2.75 -12.64 -2.66
C ASN A 218 3.36 -11.93 -3.88
N ALA A 219 4.02 -10.79 -3.69
CA ALA A 219 4.66 -10.06 -4.80
C ALA A 219 5.84 -10.84 -5.41
N THR A 220 6.49 -11.71 -4.65
CA THR A 220 7.75 -12.40 -5.01
C THR A 220 7.59 -13.88 -5.34
N GLY A 221 6.36 -14.34 -5.62
CA GLY A 221 6.14 -15.71 -6.10
C GLY A 221 6.06 -16.78 -4.99
N ARG A 222 5.94 -16.38 -3.71
CA ARG A 222 5.99 -17.26 -2.53
C ARG A 222 4.62 -17.43 -1.86
N ALA A 223 3.58 -17.64 -2.66
CA ALA A 223 2.19 -17.67 -2.19
C ALA A 223 1.87 -18.70 -1.09
N PRO A 224 2.44 -19.94 -1.05
CA PRO A 224 2.19 -20.86 0.05
C PRO A 224 2.62 -20.28 1.41
N GLU A 225 3.80 -19.67 1.46
CA GLU A 225 4.31 -19.01 2.67
C GLU A 225 3.47 -17.76 3.01
N ALA A 226 3.00 -17.02 2.00
CA ALA A 226 2.11 -15.88 2.20
C ALA A 226 0.78 -16.29 2.85
N GLU A 227 0.24 -17.46 2.49
CA GLU A 227 -0.97 -18.00 3.10
C GLU A 227 -0.73 -18.34 4.58
N GLU A 228 0.39 -18.98 4.92
CA GLU A 228 0.74 -19.31 6.31
C GLU A 228 0.83 -18.04 7.18
N GLU A 229 1.56 -17.03 6.71
CA GLU A 229 1.72 -15.76 7.42
C GLU A 229 0.39 -15.01 7.57
N ALA A 230 -0.43 -14.94 6.51
CA ALA A 230 -1.73 -14.28 6.57
C ALA A 230 -2.70 -14.98 7.54
N ARG A 231 -2.73 -16.31 7.56
CA ARG A 231 -3.56 -17.09 8.50
C ARG A 231 -3.07 -16.96 9.94
N LEU A 232 -1.75 -16.90 10.15
CA LEU A 232 -1.17 -16.64 11.47
C LEU A 232 -1.57 -15.26 11.98
N ALA A 233 -1.49 -14.22 11.14
CA ALA A 233 -1.94 -12.89 11.51
C ALA A 233 -3.41 -12.86 11.93
N MET A 234 -4.30 -13.52 11.17
CA MET A 234 -5.72 -13.64 11.49
C MET A 234 -6.01 -14.45 12.77
N ARG A 235 -5.08 -15.33 13.18
CA ARG A 235 -5.16 -16.05 14.45
C ARG A 235 -4.68 -15.17 15.62
N LEU A 236 -3.64 -14.36 15.40
CA LEU A 236 -3.10 -13.43 16.38
C LEU A 236 -4.07 -12.28 16.67
N ASP A 237 -4.79 -11.80 15.65
CA ASP A 237 -5.89 -10.85 15.77
C ASP A 237 -7.20 -11.44 15.25
N PRO A 238 -8.05 -12.04 16.10
CA PRO A 238 -9.36 -12.57 15.71
C PRO A 238 -10.36 -11.51 15.20
N GLN A 239 -10.09 -10.22 15.42
CA GLN A 239 -10.91 -9.09 14.93
C GLN A 239 -10.22 -8.35 13.77
N TYR A 240 -9.44 -9.09 12.98
CA TYR A 240 -8.66 -8.57 11.87
C TYR A 240 -9.46 -7.68 10.89
N PRO A 241 -8.80 -6.66 10.30
CA PRO A 241 -9.39 -5.84 9.27
C PRO A 241 -9.57 -6.60 7.94
N PRO A 242 -10.48 -6.16 7.04
CA PRO A 242 -10.69 -6.81 5.74
C PRO A 242 -9.44 -6.93 4.87
N SER A 243 -8.44 -6.07 5.08
CA SER A 243 -7.16 -6.14 4.37
C SER A 243 -6.43 -7.47 4.57
N TYR A 244 -6.64 -8.17 5.69
CA TYR A 244 -6.00 -9.48 5.94
C TYR A 244 -6.58 -10.54 5.01
N LEU A 245 -7.91 -10.53 4.82
CA LEU A 245 -8.60 -11.41 3.88
C LEU A 245 -8.18 -11.14 2.44
N ARG A 246 -7.88 -9.89 2.09
CA ARG A 246 -7.34 -9.54 0.76
C ARG A 246 -5.98 -10.18 0.53
N ILE A 247 -5.05 -10.06 1.48
CA ILE A 247 -3.72 -10.67 1.38
C ILE A 247 -3.81 -12.20 1.33
N LEU A 248 -4.69 -12.80 2.12
CA LEU A 248 -4.98 -14.23 2.04
C LEU A 248 -5.56 -14.62 0.67
N ALA A 249 -6.52 -13.86 0.15
CA ALA A 249 -7.13 -14.15 -1.15
C ALA A 249 -6.12 -14.12 -2.30
N LEU A 250 -5.14 -13.22 -2.24
CA LEU A 250 -4.04 -13.18 -3.19
C LEU A 250 -3.20 -14.46 -3.14
N ALA A 251 -2.82 -14.89 -1.94
CA ALA A 251 -2.07 -16.13 -1.75
C ALA A 251 -2.86 -17.34 -2.29
N LEU A 252 -4.17 -17.38 -2.05
CA LEU A 252 -5.06 -18.43 -2.55
C LEU A 252 -5.21 -18.39 -4.09
N PHE A 253 -5.40 -17.20 -4.66
CA PHE A 253 -5.48 -17.00 -6.11
C PHE A 253 -4.21 -17.48 -6.81
N HIS A 254 -3.05 -17.18 -6.22
CA HIS A 254 -1.75 -17.58 -6.73
C HIS A 254 -1.48 -19.07 -6.66
N GLN A 255 -2.11 -19.74 -5.70
CA GLN A 255 -2.14 -21.19 -5.60
C GLN A 255 -3.26 -21.83 -6.43
N GLN A 256 -3.99 -21.05 -7.24
CA GLN A 256 -5.12 -21.51 -8.07
C GLN A 256 -6.31 -22.04 -7.25
N LYS A 257 -6.40 -21.68 -5.97
CA LYS A 257 -7.53 -21.98 -5.08
C LYS A 257 -8.62 -20.92 -5.29
N TYR A 258 -9.17 -20.86 -6.51
CA TYR A 258 -10.00 -19.74 -6.96
C TYR A 258 -11.32 -19.60 -6.20
N GLU A 259 -11.98 -20.70 -5.81
CA GLU A 259 -13.18 -20.66 -4.97
C GLU A 259 -12.91 -20.00 -3.60
N GLU A 260 -11.80 -20.37 -2.96
CA GLU A 260 -11.44 -19.84 -1.64
C GLU A 260 -11.02 -18.36 -1.74
N ALA A 261 -10.25 -18.01 -2.77
CA ALA A 261 -9.89 -16.63 -3.05
C ALA A 261 -11.14 -15.76 -3.28
N LEU A 262 -12.09 -16.25 -4.08
CA LEU A 262 -13.35 -15.57 -4.35
C LEU A 262 -14.17 -15.38 -3.08
N LYS A 263 -14.28 -16.40 -2.22
CA LYS A 263 -15.00 -16.30 -0.94
C LYS A 263 -14.39 -15.24 -0.03
N SER A 264 -13.07 -15.19 0.08
CA SER A 264 -12.36 -14.18 0.87
C SER A 264 -12.58 -12.77 0.31
N LEU A 265 -12.44 -12.58 -1.00
CA LEU A 265 -12.67 -11.27 -1.65
C LEU A 265 -14.13 -10.82 -1.56
N GLN A 266 -15.10 -11.73 -1.61
CA GLN A 266 -16.51 -11.39 -1.41
C GLN A 266 -16.78 -10.75 -0.06
N VAL A 267 -16.12 -11.23 1.01
CA VAL A 267 -16.20 -10.60 2.33
C VAL A 267 -15.59 -9.19 2.30
N VAL A 268 -14.44 -9.03 1.63
CA VAL A 268 -13.78 -7.72 1.47
C VAL A 268 -14.69 -6.72 0.76
N VAL A 269 -15.22 -7.07 -0.41
CA VAL A 269 -16.06 -6.14 -1.20
C VAL A 269 -17.45 -5.93 -0.60
N SER A 270 -17.97 -6.87 0.22
CA SER A 270 -19.23 -6.66 0.96
C SER A 270 -19.18 -5.50 1.95
N ARG A 271 -17.97 -5.13 2.39
CA ARG A 271 -17.69 -3.96 3.24
C ARG A 271 -17.31 -2.71 2.41
N GLN A 272 -17.70 -2.68 1.14
CA GLN A 272 -17.45 -1.59 0.19
C GLN A 272 -15.96 -1.29 0.01
N SER A 273 -15.21 -2.27 -0.50
CA SER A 273 -13.81 -2.05 -0.86
C SER A 273 -13.65 -0.87 -1.81
N ASP A 274 -12.70 0.01 -1.50
CA ASP A 274 -12.21 1.15 -2.26
C ASP A 274 -11.02 0.80 -3.17
N ILE A 275 -10.56 -0.46 -3.12
CA ILE A 275 -9.45 -0.96 -3.93
C ILE A 275 -10.00 -1.62 -5.20
N ALA A 276 -9.77 -1.00 -6.36
CA ALA A 276 -10.29 -1.47 -7.64
C ALA A 276 -9.79 -2.89 -7.98
N GLU A 277 -8.54 -3.18 -7.65
CA GLU A 277 -7.85 -4.46 -7.90
C GLU A 277 -8.55 -5.66 -7.24
N ASP A 278 -9.30 -5.45 -6.15
CA ASP A 278 -10.09 -6.51 -5.52
C ASP A 278 -11.15 -7.03 -6.50
N TYR A 279 -11.86 -6.11 -7.17
CA TYR A 279 -12.91 -6.44 -8.14
C TYR A 279 -12.31 -7.06 -9.41
N ALA A 280 -11.16 -6.57 -9.89
CA ALA A 280 -10.46 -7.19 -11.00
C ALA A 280 -10.01 -8.63 -10.67
N THR A 281 -9.55 -8.88 -9.45
CA THR A 281 -9.17 -10.22 -8.98
C THR A 281 -10.38 -11.14 -8.89
N ILE A 282 -11.53 -10.64 -8.42
CA ILE A 282 -12.81 -11.38 -8.46
C ILE A 282 -13.16 -11.77 -9.90
N VAL A 283 -13.08 -10.82 -10.85
CA VAL A 283 -13.36 -11.09 -12.28
C VAL A 283 -12.43 -12.18 -12.80
N ALA A 284 -11.13 -12.13 -12.47
CA ALA A 284 -10.19 -13.17 -12.87
C ALA A 284 -10.49 -14.54 -12.25
N CYS A 285 -10.88 -14.60 -10.96
CA CYS A 285 -11.37 -15.82 -10.33
C CYS A 285 -12.59 -16.39 -11.08
N LEU A 286 -13.59 -15.55 -11.36
CA LEU A 286 -14.80 -15.97 -12.07
C LEU A 286 -14.48 -16.51 -13.47
N GLY A 287 -13.55 -15.89 -14.19
CA GLY A 287 -13.06 -16.36 -15.49
C GLY A 287 -12.38 -17.73 -15.41
N HIS A 288 -11.48 -17.95 -14.44
CA HIS A 288 -10.87 -19.28 -14.24
C HIS A 288 -11.88 -20.36 -13.86
N LEU A 289 -12.95 -19.98 -13.17
CA LEU A 289 -14.05 -20.86 -12.78
C LEU A 289 -15.12 -21.05 -13.87
N GLY A 290 -15.02 -20.35 -15.00
CA GLY A 290 -16.01 -20.39 -16.08
C GLY A 290 -17.38 -19.83 -15.68
N ARG A 291 -17.43 -18.90 -14.71
CA ARG A 291 -18.68 -18.32 -14.19
C ARG A 291 -18.90 -16.92 -14.78
N ALA A 292 -20.02 -16.72 -15.44
CA ALA A 292 -20.39 -15.41 -16.00
C ALA A 292 -21.10 -14.51 -14.96
N ASP A 293 -21.81 -15.11 -14.00
CA ASP A 293 -22.57 -14.38 -12.99
C ASP A 293 -21.63 -13.55 -12.12
N GLY A 294 -21.93 -12.25 -12.02
CA GLY A 294 -21.15 -11.29 -11.25
C GLY A 294 -19.98 -10.65 -12.01
N VAL A 295 -19.56 -11.16 -13.18
CA VAL A 295 -18.44 -10.56 -13.95
C VAL A 295 -18.72 -9.09 -14.26
N LYS A 296 -19.84 -8.80 -14.92
CA LYS A 296 -20.22 -7.42 -15.30
C LYS A 296 -20.30 -6.50 -14.08
N ALA A 297 -20.94 -6.94 -13.00
CA ALA A 297 -21.12 -6.12 -11.80
C ALA A 297 -19.78 -5.75 -11.15
N ASN A 298 -18.79 -6.64 -11.17
CA ASN A 298 -17.46 -6.35 -10.65
C ASN A 298 -16.64 -5.46 -11.60
N ILE A 299 -16.80 -5.59 -12.92
CA ILE A 299 -16.23 -4.64 -13.90
C ILE A 299 -16.80 -3.24 -13.66
N ASP A 300 -18.13 -3.12 -13.55
CA ASP A 300 -18.80 -1.84 -13.30
C ASP A 300 -18.31 -1.19 -11.98
N LYS A 301 -18.03 -2.00 -10.95
CA LYS A 301 -17.46 -1.53 -9.68
C LYS A 301 -16.00 -1.10 -9.80
N PHE A 302 -15.18 -1.85 -10.52
CA PHE A 302 -13.81 -1.44 -10.84
C PHE A 302 -13.82 -0.08 -11.54
N ASP A 303 -14.60 0.05 -12.62
CA ASP A 303 -14.62 1.25 -13.45
C ASP A 303 -15.15 2.45 -12.66
N ALA A 304 -16.17 2.25 -11.81
CA ALA A 304 -16.70 3.30 -10.95
C ALA A 304 -15.68 3.87 -9.97
N LEU A 305 -14.69 3.09 -9.51
CA LEU A 305 -13.61 3.55 -8.64
C LEU A 305 -12.46 4.15 -9.45
N ASN A 306 -11.98 3.40 -10.45
CA ASN A 306 -10.74 3.73 -11.15
C ASN A 306 -10.93 4.90 -12.13
N VAL A 307 -12.01 4.88 -12.91
CA VAL A 307 -12.27 5.91 -13.91
C VAL A 307 -12.61 7.25 -13.25
N SER A 308 -13.37 7.25 -12.14
CA SER A 308 -13.67 8.50 -11.42
C SER A 308 -12.42 9.17 -10.83
N ALA A 309 -11.43 8.37 -10.44
CA ALA A 309 -10.12 8.83 -9.98
C ALA A 309 -9.23 9.35 -11.12
N GLY A 310 -9.66 9.25 -12.38
CA GLY A 310 -8.89 9.71 -13.54
C GLY A 310 -7.96 8.65 -14.13
N TYR A 311 -8.10 7.38 -13.75
CA TYR A 311 -7.37 6.25 -14.34
C TYR A 311 -8.20 5.57 -15.44
N PHE A 312 -7.78 4.39 -15.89
CA PHE A 312 -8.37 3.68 -17.03
C PHE A 312 -9.45 2.68 -16.62
N PRO A 313 -10.40 2.35 -17.50
CA PRO A 313 -11.32 1.25 -17.26
C PRO A 313 -10.59 -0.11 -17.23
N LEU A 314 -11.24 -1.13 -16.69
CA LEU A 314 -10.69 -2.47 -16.59
C LEU A 314 -10.40 -3.04 -17.99
N THR A 315 -9.11 -3.25 -18.26
CA THR A 315 -8.64 -4.01 -19.42
C THR A 315 -7.62 -5.06 -18.98
N VAL A 316 -7.38 -6.06 -19.84
CA VAL A 316 -6.35 -7.07 -19.59
C VAL A 316 -4.95 -6.43 -19.48
N GLN A 317 -4.68 -5.37 -20.25
CA GLN A 317 -3.40 -4.66 -20.23
C GLN A 317 -3.24 -3.80 -18.98
N GLU A 318 -4.29 -3.08 -18.58
CA GLU A 318 -4.26 -2.23 -17.39
C GLU A 318 -3.87 -3.03 -16.15
N MET A 319 -4.58 -4.13 -15.88
CA MET A 319 -4.26 -5.01 -14.75
C MET A 319 -2.97 -5.82 -14.95
N GLY A 320 -2.50 -5.94 -16.19
CA GLY A 320 -1.18 -6.47 -16.46
C GLY A 320 -0.06 -5.55 -15.98
N TRP A 321 -0.31 -4.23 -15.95
CA TRP A 321 0.64 -3.21 -15.54
C TRP A 321 0.48 -2.73 -14.12
N TRP A 322 -0.76 -2.59 -13.67
CA TRP A 322 -1.15 -1.94 -12.43
C TRP A 322 -2.13 -2.85 -11.69
N TRP A 323 -1.60 -3.81 -10.95
CA TRP A 323 -2.38 -4.61 -10.00
C TRP A 323 -1.95 -4.20 -8.58
N TYR A 324 -1.71 -5.14 -7.67
CA TYR A 324 -1.18 -4.79 -6.33
C TYR A 324 0.29 -4.32 -6.35
N GLY A 325 0.98 -4.50 -7.46
CA GLY A 325 2.28 -3.93 -7.77
C GLY A 325 2.34 -3.60 -9.26
N ASP A 326 3.44 -3.00 -9.68
CA ASP A 326 3.64 -2.75 -11.11
C ASP A 326 4.22 -3.96 -11.85
N VAL A 327 4.26 -3.85 -13.17
CA VAL A 327 4.70 -4.89 -14.10
C VAL A 327 6.14 -5.37 -13.89
N PHE A 328 7.02 -4.54 -13.32
CA PHE A 328 8.44 -4.87 -13.14
C PHE A 328 8.70 -5.53 -11.80
N ASP A 329 7.88 -5.19 -10.80
CA ASP A 329 8.14 -5.56 -9.43
C ASP A 329 7.30 -6.80 -9.02
N TYR A 330 6.11 -6.99 -9.59
CA TYR A 330 5.26 -8.15 -9.25
C TYR A 330 5.58 -9.40 -10.07
N ASP A 331 5.58 -10.57 -9.43
CA ASP A 331 5.86 -11.87 -10.05
C ASP A 331 5.10 -12.06 -11.37
N ARG A 332 5.86 -12.38 -12.42
CA ARG A 332 5.34 -12.46 -13.79
C ARG A 332 4.31 -13.57 -13.93
N THR A 333 4.54 -14.74 -13.33
CA THR A 333 3.62 -15.87 -13.47
C THR A 333 2.26 -15.56 -12.84
N TYR A 334 2.26 -14.76 -11.78
CA TYR A 334 1.08 -14.32 -11.07
C TYR A 334 0.30 -13.28 -11.87
N ARG A 335 0.98 -12.33 -12.51
CA ARG A 335 0.37 -11.37 -13.44
C ARG A 335 -0.20 -12.07 -14.68
N ASP A 336 0.52 -13.02 -15.27
CA ASP A 336 0.05 -13.79 -16.42
C ASP A 336 -1.22 -14.58 -16.07
N ARG A 337 -1.29 -15.14 -14.85
CA ARG A 337 -2.48 -15.83 -14.33
C ARG A 337 -3.68 -14.88 -14.16
N LEU A 338 -3.45 -13.66 -13.66
CA LEU A 338 -4.47 -12.62 -13.56
C LEU A 338 -5.04 -12.30 -14.95
N GLN A 339 -4.15 -11.97 -15.90
CA GLN A 339 -4.54 -11.63 -17.27
C GLN A 339 -5.31 -12.76 -17.95
N GLU A 340 -4.90 -14.01 -17.74
CA GLU A 340 -5.61 -15.17 -18.27
C GLU A 340 -7.03 -15.31 -17.70
N GLY A 341 -7.19 -15.10 -16.39
CA GLY A 341 -8.52 -15.10 -15.77
C GLY A 341 -9.41 -13.99 -16.33
N LEU A 342 -8.87 -12.79 -16.52
CA LEU A 342 -9.60 -11.66 -17.12
C LEU A 342 -10.03 -11.97 -18.56
N ARG A 343 -9.15 -12.55 -19.39
CA ARG A 343 -9.49 -12.99 -20.76
C ARG A 343 -10.61 -14.02 -20.76
N LYS A 344 -10.53 -15.03 -19.89
CA LYS A 344 -11.59 -16.06 -19.75
C LYS A 344 -12.93 -15.47 -19.31
N ALA A 345 -12.91 -14.39 -18.52
CA ALA A 345 -14.10 -13.65 -18.12
C ALA A 345 -14.65 -12.71 -19.22
N GLY A 346 -13.98 -12.59 -20.38
CA GLY A 346 -14.40 -11.75 -21.50
C GLY A 346 -14.00 -10.26 -21.36
N VAL A 347 -13.07 -9.93 -20.45
CA VAL A 347 -12.51 -8.57 -20.34
C VAL A 347 -11.74 -8.24 -21.60
N GLN A 348 -11.97 -7.04 -22.15
CA GLN A 348 -11.37 -6.61 -23.39
C GLN A 348 -9.86 -6.31 -23.22
N PRO A 349 -9.04 -6.55 -24.26
CA PRO A 349 -7.66 -6.08 -24.26
C PRO A 349 -7.62 -4.55 -24.29
N GLY A 350 -6.55 -3.98 -23.74
CA GLY A 350 -6.22 -2.58 -23.93
C GLY A 350 -5.53 -2.32 -25.28
N ALA A 351 -4.89 -1.16 -25.39
CA ALA A 351 -4.24 -0.69 -26.60
C ALA A 351 -2.76 -1.10 -26.66
N GLY A 352 -2.22 -1.10 -27.89
CA GLY A 352 -0.81 -1.39 -28.16
C GLY A 352 -0.41 -2.80 -27.71
N ILE A 353 -1.26 -3.79 -27.99
CA ILE A 353 -1.01 -5.22 -27.77
C ILE A 353 -0.18 -5.87 -28.88
N ASP A 354 0.12 -5.11 -29.93
CA ASP A 354 0.96 -5.54 -31.06
C ASP A 354 2.45 -5.65 -30.68
N ILE A 355 2.85 -5.10 -29.53
CA ILE A 355 4.17 -5.31 -28.92
C ILE A 355 4.01 -6.20 -27.68
N PRO A 356 4.68 -7.37 -27.63
CA PRO A 356 4.68 -8.20 -26.43
C PRO A 356 5.43 -7.53 -25.29
N TYR A 357 5.09 -7.88 -24.04
CA TYR A 357 5.71 -7.33 -22.82
C TYR A 357 7.24 -7.26 -22.90
N ASP A 358 7.89 -8.40 -23.20
CA ASP A 358 9.35 -8.51 -23.20
C ASP A 358 10.03 -7.56 -24.20
N ALA A 359 9.35 -7.21 -25.30
CA ALA A 359 9.90 -6.36 -26.33
C ALA A 359 10.00 -4.89 -25.90
N TYR A 360 9.05 -4.37 -25.11
CA TYR A 360 9.14 -3.01 -24.60
C TYR A 360 9.74 -2.93 -23.18
N ALA A 361 9.56 -3.98 -22.36
CA ALA A 361 10.07 -4.02 -21.00
C ALA A 361 11.61 -3.92 -20.97
N GLY A 362 12.30 -4.48 -21.97
CA GLY A 362 13.76 -4.40 -22.07
C GLY A 362 14.32 -2.98 -22.25
N PHE A 363 13.49 -1.97 -22.55
CA PHE A 363 13.91 -0.57 -22.57
C PHE A 363 13.78 0.11 -21.22
N ILE A 364 13.00 -0.45 -20.30
CA ILE A 364 12.60 0.24 -19.08
C ILE A 364 13.42 -0.31 -17.91
N SER A 365 13.92 0.60 -17.09
CA SER A 365 14.46 0.28 -15.76
C SER A 365 13.78 1.15 -14.72
N LYS A 366 13.74 0.65 -13.48
CA LYS A 366 13.20 1.40 -12.35
C LYS A 366 14.31 1.61 -11.32
N THR A 367 14.40 2.81 -10.77
CA THR A 367 15.40 3.14 -9.74
C THR A 367 14.78 4.10 -8.74
N ASN A 368 14.73 3.72 -7.45
CA ASN A 368 14.10 4.50 -6.39
C ASN A 368 12.65 4.92 -6.69
N GLY A 369 11.89 4.04 -7.34
CA GLY A 369 10.52 4.32 -7.77
C GLY A 369 10.38 5.06 -9.11
N GLU A 370 11.45 5.65 -9.66
CA GLU A 370 11.40 6.37 -10.93
C GLU A 370 11.67 5.46 -12.13
N TYR A 371 10.87 5.64 -13.17
CA TYR A 371 11.02 4.93 -14.44
C TYR A 371 12.05 5.63 -15.33
N ASN A 372 12.92 4.85 -15.95
CA ASN A 372 13.91 5.31 -16.91
C ASN A 372 13.78 4.47 -18.19
N VAL A 373 13.92 5.11 -19.35
CA VAL A 373 13.76 4.43 -20.64
C VAL A 373 15.02 4.59 -21.46
N ARG A 374 15.75 3.49 -21.63
CA ARG A 374 16.95 3.40 -22.48
C ARG A 374 16.57 3.72 -23.92
N GLY A 375 17.34 4.60 -24.56
CA GLY A 375 17.07 5.06 -25.93
C GLY A 375 16.19 6.30 -26.01
N THR A 376 15.76 6.85 -24.87
CA THR A 376 15.09 8.16 -24.80
C THR A 376 16.02 9.23 -24.20
N THR A 377 15.67 10.49 -24.43
CA THR A 377 16.26 11.61 -23.67
C THR A 377 15.29 12.02 -22.56
N LYS A 378 15.69 11.83 -21.28
CA LYS A 378 14.92 12.33 -20.12
C LYS A 378 15.01 13.86 -20.09
N ILE A 379 13.88 14.55 -19.98
CA ILE A 379 13.82 16.03 -20.00
C ILE A 379 13.07 16.58 -18.79
N ASP A 380 13.38 17.82 -18.42
CA ASP A 380 12.68 18.60 -17.39
C ASP A 380 11.58 19.48 -18.00
N ALA A 381 10.78 20.15 -17.14
CA ALA A 381 9.69 21.00 -17.58
C ALA A 381 10.15 22.18 -18.47
N PRO A 382 11.23 22.93 -18.14
CA PRO A 382 11.74 23.98 -19.02
C PRO A 382 12.14 23.47 -20.41
N THR A 383 12.74 22.29 -20.50
CA THR A 383 13.12 21.69 -21.79
C THR A 383 11.89 21.21 -22.55
N ALA A 384 10.92 20.57 -21.88
CA ALA A 384 9.65 20.20 -22.50
C ALA A 384 8.91 21.41 -23.08
N LYS A 385 8.87 22.53 -22.34
CA LYS A 385 8.25 23.78 -22.80
C LYS A 385 8.94 24.34 -24.05
N ARG A 386 10.28 24.42 -24.05
CA ARG A 386 11.04 24.91 -25.22
C ARG A 386 10.83 24.05 -26.46
N LEU A 387 10.76 22.73 -26.30
CA LEU A 387 10.50 21.80 -27.40
C LEU A 387 9.07 21.98 -27.94
N LEU A 388 8.07 22.06 -27.05
CA LEU A 388 6.68 22.29 -27.45
C LEU A 388 6.51 23.62 -28.21
N ASP A 389 7.13 24.70 -27.74
CA ASP A 389 7.12 26.01 -28.41
C ASP A 389 7.77 25.98 -29.80
N ARG A 390 8.69 25.04 -30.01
CA ARG A 390 9.37 24.79 -31.29
C ARG A 390 8.55 23.91 -32.24
N GLY A 391 7.38 23.43 -31.80
CA GLY A 391 6.46 22.60 -32.57
C GLY A 391 6.57 21.09 -32.33
N VAL A 392 7.41 20.65 -31.38
CA VAL A 392 7.53 19.23 -31.00
C VAL A 392 6.22 18.75 -30.38
N LYS A 393 5.76 17.55 -30.76
CA LYS A 393 4.48 17.01 -30.27
C LYS A 393 4.63 16.53 -28.83
N LEU A 394 3.86 17.11 -27.91
CA LEU A 394 3.71 16.61 -26.55
C LEU A 394 2.48 15.72 -26.48
N ILE A 395 2.71 14.42 -26.31
CA ILE A 395 1.69 13.39 -26.17
C ILE A 395 1.43 13.17 -24.68
N ASP A 396 0.24 13.55 -24.25
CA ASP A 396 -0.27 13.26 -22.91
C ASP A 396 -0.97 11.91 -22.93
N VAL A 397 -0.42 10.95 -22.20
CA VAL A 397 -0.86 9.55 -22.25
C VAL A 397 -1.81 9.16 -21.13
N ARG A 398 -2.22 10.13 -20.30
CA ARG A 398 -3.21 9.93 -19.23
C ARG A 398 -4.59 9.63 -19.81
N SER A 399 -5.51 9.22 -18.95
CA SER A 399 -6.92 9.04 -19.32
C SER A 399 -7.52 10.33 -19.91
N ALA A 400 -8.53 10.17 -20.75
CA ALA A 400 -9.26 11.31 -21.32
C ALA A 400 -9.87 12.20 -20.23
N LEU A 401 -10.28 11.64 -19.09
CA LEU A 401 -10.82 12.40 -17.97
C LEU A 401 -9.74 13.28 -17.32
N SER A 402 -8.58 12.70 -17.01
CA SER A 402 -7.44 13.43 -16.43
C SER A 402 -6.95 14.54 -17.35
N PHE A 403 -6.85 14.27 -18.64
CA PHE A 403 -6.53 15.27 -19.65
C PHE A 403 -7.57 16.39 -19.70
N ALA A 404 -8.86 16.05 -19.72
CA ALA A 404 -9.95 17.03 -19.78
C ALA A 404 -10.04 17.91 -18.53
N ARG A 405 -9.63 17.42 -17.35
CA ARG A 405 -9.55 18.23 -16.12
C ARG A 405 -8.51 19.34 -16.26
N SER A 406 -7.28 18.99 -16.65
CA SER A 406 -6.18 19.95 -16.87
C SER A 406 -5.03 19.27 -17.61
N HIS A 407 -4.42 19.95 -18.57
CA HIS A 407 -3.26 19.47 -19.33
C HIS A 407 -2.38 20.62 -19.81
N ALA A 408 -1.15 20.31 -20.26
CA ALA A 408 -0.25 21.30 -20.85
C ALA A 408 -0.86 21.86 -22.13
N ALA A 409 -0.96 23.19 -22.26
CA ALA A 409 -1.59 23.80 -23.42
C ALA A 409 -0.87 23.41 -24.73
N GLY A 410 -1.62 22.88 -25.70
CA GLY A 410 -1.07 22.37 -26.97
C GLY A 410 -0.66 20.89 -26.94
N ALA A 411 -0.85 20.20 -25.82
CA ALA A 411 -0.68 18.75 -25.73
C ALA A 411 -1.77 17.99 -26.51
N ILE A 412 -1.43 16.78 -26.97
CA ILE A 412 -2.32 15.87 -27.68
C ILE A 412 -2.59 14.66 -26.78
N ASN A 413 -3.86 14.34 -26.52
CA ASN A 413 -4.20 13.19 -25.71
C ASN A 413 -4.17 11.89 -26.53
N ILE A 414 -3.28 10.97 -26.18
CA ILE A 414 -3.27 9.59 -26.68
C ILE A 414 -3.17 8.65 -25.48
N PRO A 415 -4.30 8.32 -24.83
CA PRO A 415 -4.36 7.42 -23.67
C PRO A 415 -3.60 6.10 -23.86
N VAL A 416 -2.65 5.79 -22.96
CA VAL A 416 -1.76 4.61 -23.10
C VAL A 416 -2.52 3.28 -23.14
N VAL A 417 -3.60 3.15 -22.37
CA VAL A 417 -4.37 1.91 -22.23
C VAL A 417 -5.49 1.80 -23.25
N THR A 418 -6.11 2.89 -23.68
CA THR A 418 -7.34 2.82 -24.48
C THR A 418 -7.16 3.26 -25.93
N VAL A 419 -6.07 3.95 -26.28
CA VAL A 419 -5.87 4.52 -27.62
C VAL A 419 -4.48 4.23 -28.20
N LEU A 420 -3.42 4.32 -27.39
CA LEU A 420 -2.04 4.28 -27.86
C LEU A 420 -1.74 2.96 -28.58
N SER A 421 -1.56 3.08 -29.89
CA SER A 421 -1.24 2.02 -30.83
C SER A 421 -0.28 2.58 -31.87
N ARG A 422 0.35 1.68 -32.63
CA ARG A 422 1.20 2.05 -33.77
C ARG A 422 0.45 2.98 -34.73
N GLU A 423 -0.80 2.65 -35.03
CA GLU A 423 -1.65 3.38 -35.96
C GLU A 423 -2.08 4.73 -35.40
N ALA A 424 -2.41 4.82 -34.10
CA ALA A 424 -2.78 6.08 -33.46
C ALA A 424 -1.59 7.06 -33.42
N LEU A 425 -0.40 6.58 -33.04
CA LEU A 425 0.79 7.44 -32.97
C LEU A 425 1.25 7.90 -34.36
N ALA A 426 1.16 7.03 -35.38
CA ALA A 426 1.52 7.36 -36.76
C ALA A 426 0.63 8.45 -37.40
N LYS A 427 -0.57 8.69 -36.87
CA LYS A 427 -1.43 9.80 -37.31
C LYS A 427 -0.96 11.16 -36.78
N VAL A 428 -0.14 11.18 -35.73
CA VAL A 428 0.26 12.40 -35.02
C VAL A 428 1.71 12.78 -35.30
N ALA A 429 2.60 11.79 -35.45
CA ALA A 429 4.02 12.02 -35.71
C ALA A 429 4.64 10.93 -36.59
N ARG A 430 5.54 11.33 -37.48
CA ARG A 430 6.42 10.41 -38.23
C ARG A 430 7.52 9.87 -37.32
N LYS A 431 8.10 8.72 -37.69
CA LYS A 431 9.11 8.02 -36.87
C LYS A 431 10.40 8.81 -36.64
N ASP A 432 10.73 9.70 -37.57
CA ASP A 432 11.90 10.57 -37.54
C ASP A 432 11.64 11.92 -36.84
N GLU A 433 10.38 12.25 -36.52
CA GLU A 433 10.03 13.48 -35.80
C GLU A 433 10.30 13.36 -34.30
N GLU A 434 10.58 14.50 -33.67
CA GLU A 434 10.70 14.62 -32.22
C GLU A 434 9.33 14.45 -31.56
N ILE A 435 9.24 13.61 -30.53
CA ILE A 435 8.03 13.41 -29.72
C ILE A 435 8.34 13.41 -28.22
N ILE A 436 7.44 13.97 -27.41
CA ILE A 436 7.52 13.99 -25.95
C ILE A 436 6.37 13.17 -25.39
N PHE A 437 6.63 12.27 -24.45
CA PHE A 437 5.58 11.60 -23.67
C PHE A 437 5.51 12.16 -22.25
N SER A 438 4.30 12.44 -21.78
CA SER A 438 3.99 12.99 -20.45
C SER A 438 2.86 12.23 -19.77
N CYS A 439 2.92 12.07 -18.44
CA CYS A 439 1.86 11.47 -17.64
C CYS A 439 1.71 12.13 -16.25
N HIS A 440 1.27 11.39 -15.22
CA HIS A 440 0.96 11.89 -13.87
C HIS A 440 2.18 12.23 -12.98
N GLY A 441 3.40 12.31 -13.54
CA GLY A 441 4.60 12.71 -12.80
C GLY A 441 5.65 11.61 -12.65
N LYS A 442 6.65 11.82 -11.79
CA LYS A 442 7.90 11.01 -11.78
C LYS A 442 7.72 9.54 -11.41
N TYR A 443 6.63 9.23 -10.72
CA TYR A 443 6.29 7.88 -10.27
C TYR A 443 5.27 7.17 -11.16
N CYS A 444 4.81 7.84 -12.23
CA CYS A 444 3.89 7.27 -13.19
C CYS A 444 4.67 6.52 -14.28
N GLY A 445 4.35 5.24 -14.47
CA GLY A 445 4.99 4.39 -15.49
C GLY A 445 4.48 4.61 -16.91
N ASP A 446 3.32 5.27 -17.08
CA ASP A 446 2.63 5.36 -18.37
C ASP A 446 3.43 6.05 -19.47
N SER A 447 4.12 7.15 -19.13
CA SER A 447 5.00 7.85 -20.08
C SER A 447 6.21 6.99 -20.45
N ALA A 448 6.72 6.19 -19.51
CA ALA A 448 7.82 5.25 -19.75
C ALA A 448 7.37 4.09 -20.66
N TYR A 449 6.20 3.48 -20.39
CA TYR A 449 5.60 2.46 -21.26
C TYR A 449 5.37 3.00 -22.67
N SER A 450 4.81 4.19 -22.78
CA SER A 450 4.52 4.83 -24.07
C SER A 450 5.79 5.12 -24.86
N SER A 451 6.82 5.64 -24.19
CA SER A 451 8.13 5.88 -24.80
C SER A 451 8.79 4.60 -25.29
N ALA A 452 8.77 3.53 -24.48
CA ALA A 452 9.33 2.24 -24.85
C ALA A 452 8.58 1.59 -26.02
N LYS A 453 7.24 1.68 -26.04
CA LYS A 453 6.43 1.22 -27.18
C LYS A 453 6.77 2.00 -28.47
N ALA A 454 6.93 3.32 -28.39
CA ALA A 454 7.34 4.13 -29.53
C ALA A 454 8.71 3.70 -30.08
N LEU A 455 9.70 3.46 -29.20
CA LEU A 455 10.99 2.89 -29.62
C LEU A 455 10.82 1.52 -30.30
N GLY A 456 9.98 0.64 -29.73
CA GLY A 456 9.64 -0.65 -30.32
C GLY A 456 8.97 -0.56 -31.70
N TRP A 457 8.20 0.51 -31.94
CA TRP A 457 7.63 0.83 -33.26
C TRP A 457 8.61 1.51 -34.21
N GLY A 458 9.81 1.84 -33.75
CA GLY A 458 10.91 2.40 -34.54
C GLY A 458 10.97 3.92 -34.57
N TYR A 459 10.36 4.62 -33.60
CA TYR A 459 10.59 6.06 -33.41
C TYR A 459 11.99 6.28 -32.85
N THR A 460 12.74 7.25 -33.38
CA THR A 460 14.16 7.44 -33.01
C THR A 460 14.42 8.65 -32.12
N ASN A 461 13.51 9.64 -32.11
CA ASN A 461 13.68 10.92 -31.41
C ASN A 461 12.63 11.06 -30.29
N VAL A 462 12.73 10.21 -29.27
CA VAL A 462 11.76 10.12 -28.18
C VAL A 462 12.28 10.81 -26.91
N TYR A 463 11.52 11.77 -26.41
CA TYR A 463 11.75 12.45 -25.14
C TYR A 463 10.84 11.89 -24.04
N HIS A 464 11.44 11.50 -22.92
CA HIS A 464 10.72 11.06 -21.73
C HIS A 464 10.61 12.21 -20.73
N PHE A 465 9.44 12.84 -20.64
CA PHE A 465 9.19 13.90 -19.65
C PHE A 465 8.71 13.27 -18.34
N ALA A 466 9.66 12.78 -17.55
CA ALA A 466 9.37 12.05 -16.31
C ALA A 466 8.62 12.89 -15.27
N GLY A 467 8.91 14.19 -15.17
CA GLY A 467 8.18 15.10 -14.27
C GLY A 467 6.70 15.26 -14.63
N GLY A 468 6.30 14.86 -15.84
CA GLY A 468 4.91 14.82 -16.29
C GLY A 468 4.19 16.15 -16.19
N PHE A 469 2.86 16.07 -16.15
CA PHE A 469 2.01 17.25 -16.00
C PHE A 469 2.22 18.00 -14.66
N PRO A 470 2.42 17.35 -13.50
CA PRO A 470 2.67 18.08 -12.26
C PRO A 470 3.88 19.02 -12.32
N ALA A 471 5.01 18.57 -12.87
CA ALA A 471 6.19 19.44 -13.02
C ALA A 471 5.96 20.61 -14.00
N TRP A 472 5.01 20.47 -14.93
CA TRP A 472 4.59 21.56 -15.81
C TRP A 472 3.76 22.61 -15.06
N GLU A 473 2.85 22.16 -14.19
CA GLU A 473 2.04 23.03 -13.34
C GLU A 473 2.90 23.75 -12.28
N ASP A 474 3.81 23.04 -11.63
CA ASP A 474 4.75 23.62 -10.64
C ASP A 474 5.64 24.70 -11.26
N ALA A 475 5.96 24.56 -12.54
CA ALA A 475 6.70 25.56 -13.32
C ALA A 475 5.84 26.74 -13.79
N HIS A 476 4.54 26.76 -13.46
CA HIS A 476 3.56 27.79 -13.81
C HIS A 476 3.45 28.03 -15.32
N TYR A 477 3.63 26.98 -16.12
CA TYR A 477 3.49 27.05 -17.58
C TYR A 477 2.01 26.97 -18.02
N PRO A 478 1.68 27.44 -19.23
CA PRO A 478 0.30 27.48 -19.70
C PRO A 478 -0.39 26.10 -19.68
N VAL A 479 -1.59 26.07 -19.12
CA VAL A 479 -2.47 24.89 -19.06
C VAL A 479 -3.77 25.12 -19.82
N ALA A 480 -4.41 24.05 -20.24
CA ALA A 480 -5.73 24.04 -20.87
C ALA A 480 -6.63 22.99 -20.20
N SER A 481 -7.94 23.14 -20.37
CA SER A 481 -8.97 22.21 -19.87
C SER A 481 -10.02 21.95 -20.94
N GLY A 482 -10.80 20.88 -20.78
CA GLY A 482 -11.74 20.38 -21.78
C GLY A 482 -11.09 19.40 -22.77
N GLN A 483 -11.89 18.88 -23.70
CA GLN A 483 -11.38 18.00 -24.76
C GLN A 483 -10.55 18.81 -25.76
N ALA A 484 -9.39 18.29 -26.16
CA ALA A 484 -8.66 18.86 -27.30
C ALA A 484 -9.58 18.82 -28.53
N THR A 485 -9.76 19.97 -29.17
CA THR A 485 -10.39 20.04 -30.49
C THR A 485 -9.43 19.38 -31.47
N ASN A 486 -9.89 18.28 -32.10
CA ASN A 486 -9.14 17.52 -33.10
C ASN A 486 -8.53 18.38 -34.20
#